data_AF-K1SLH1-F1
#
_entry.id   AF-K1SLH1-F1
#
_cell.length_a   1.000
_cell.length_b   1.000
_cell.length_c   1.000
_cell.angle_alpha   90.00
_cell.angle_beta   90.00
_cell.angle_gamma   90.00
#
_symmetry.space_group_name_H-M   'P 1'
#
loop_
_entity.id
_entity.type
_entity.pdbx_description
1 polymer ?
#
loop_
_entity_poly.entity_id
_entity_poly.type
_entity_poly.pdbx_seq_one_letter_code
_entity_poly.pdbx_strand_id
1 'polypeptide(L)'
;MAAKMVAESNRRDVAAISSANCAGLYGLCQLSSDIQDTGNNYTRFICICKDLEVYPGADKTSLMMTLPHEPGALYNILARFFAYDINLLKLESRPLKDRDFEFMFYF
;
A
#
# COMPACT_ATOMS: atom_id res chain seq x y z
N MET A 1 8.61 -0.41 17.02
CA MET A 1 9.11 0.27 18.23
C MET A 1 8.60 -0.37 19.51
N ALA A 2 7.32 -0.76 19.63
CA ALA A 2 6.79 -1.37 20.86
C ALA A 2 7.60 -2.57 21.40
N ALA A 3 7.95 -3.55 20.54
CA ALA A 3 8.77 -4.69 20.95
C ALA A 3 10.15 -4.26 21.49
N LYS A 4 10.83 -3.33 20.79
CA LYS A 4 12.10 -2.75 21.26
C LYS A 4 11.95 -2.08 22.64
N MET A 5 10.89 -1.30 22.84
CA MET A 5 10.63 -0.62 24.11
C MET A 5 10.43 -1.61 25.26
N VAL A 6 9.73 -2.73 25.04
CA VAL A 6 9.59 -3.79 26.04
C VAL A 6 10.96 -4.39 26.37
N ALA A 7 11.76 -4.74 25.35
CA ALA A 7 13.09 -5.31 25.53
C ALA A 7 14.04 -4.40 26.33
N GLU A 8 13.95 -3.08 26.15
CA GLU A 8 14.81 -2.09 26.82
C GLU A 8 14.29 -1.65 28.20
N SER A 9 13.04 -1.99 28.58
CA SER A 9 12.37 -1.41 29.76
C SER A 9 12.74 -2.01 31.11
N ASN A 10 13.42 -3.16 31.17
CA ASN A 10 13.62 -4.00 32.37
C ASN A 10 12.32 -4.38 33.12
N ARG A 11 11.14 -4.10 32.55
CA ARG A 11 9.84 -4.39 33.14
C ARG A 11 9.36 -5.77 32.73
N ARG A 12 8.66 -6.45 33.65
CA ARG A 12 8.06 -7.79 33.43
C ARG A 12 6.53 -7.76 33.39
N ASP A 13 5.94 -6.58 33.57
CA ASP A 13 4.50 -6.31 33.61
C ASP A 13 3.99 -5.64 32.32
N VAL A 14 4.79 -5.67 31.26
CA VAL A 14 4.47 -5.08 29.96
C VAL A 14 4.65 -6.09 28.85
N ALA A 15 3.82 -5.99 27.81
CA ALA A 15 3.90 -6.78 26.60
C ALA A 15 3.72 -5.88 25.37
N ALA A 16 4.12 -6.37 24.20
CA ALA A 16 3.98 -5.65 22.94
C ALA A 16 3.27 -6.52 21.89
N ILE A 17 2.37 -5.89 21.14
CA ILE A 17 1.81 -6.45 19.91
C ILE A 17 2.75 -6.05 18.77
N SER A 18 3.32 -7.04 18.08
CA SER A 18 4.28 -6.80 17.00
C SER A 18 4.36 -7.97 16.04
N SER A 19 5.07 -7.81 14.91
CA SER A 19 5.36 -8.91 14.00
C SER A 19 6.17 -9.99 14.69
N ALA A 20 5.92 -11.26 14.37
CA ALA A 20 6.64 -12.40 14.95
C ALA A 20 8.18 -12.28 14.84
N ASN A 21 8.67 -11.71 13.72
CA ASN A 21 10.10 -11.47 13.49
C ASN A 21 10.76 -10.59 14.56
N CYS A 22 9.99 -9.72 15.24
CA CYS A 22 10.53 -8.87 16.31
C CYS A 22 10.92 -9.65 17.56
N ALA A 23 10.33 -10.84 17.80
CA ALA A 23 10.71 -11.66 18.94
C ALA A 23 12.17 -12.11 18.83
N GLY A 24 12.56 -12.67 17.68
CA GLY A 24 13.95 -13.04 17.39
C GLY A 24 14.88 -11.83 17.33
N LEU A 25 14.45 -10.73 16.71
CA LEU A 25 15.27 -9.52 16.57
C LEU A 25 15.66 -8.89 17.92
N TYR A 26 14.76 -8.90 18.91
CA TYR A 26 14.97 -8.25 20.20
C TYR A 26 15.16 -9.22 21.37
N GLY A 27 15.31 -10.53 21.11
CA GLY A 27 15.48 -11.54 22.15
C GLY A 27 14.28 -11.68 23.09
N LEU A 28 13.07 -11.44 22.59
CA LEU A 28 11.83 -11.56 23.35
C LEU A 28 11.16 -12.93 23.14
N CYS A 29 10.30 -13.31 24.08
CA CYS A 29 9.48 -14.52 23.97
C CYS A 29 8.08 -14.17 23.44
N GLN A 30 7.56 -14.96 22.50
CA GLN A 30 6.20 -14.83 22.01
C GLN A 30 5.21 -15.47 23.00
N LEU A 31 4.26 -14.68 23.51
CA LEU A 31 3.26 -15.15 24.47
C LEU A 31 2.04 -15.82 23.80
N SER A 32 1.65 -15.34 22.62
CA SER A 32 0.56 -15.88 21.80
C SER A 32 0.81 -15.58 20.33
N SER A 33 0.34 -16.43 19.44
CA SER A 33 0.23 -16.13 18.00
C SER A 33 -1.18 -15.70 17.64
N ASP A 34 -1.33 -15.12 16.45
CA ASP A 34 -2.62 -14.91 15.79
C ASP A 34 -3.68 -14.19 16.64
N ILE A 35 -3.25 -13.16 17.40
CA ILE A 35 -4.11 -12.41 18.32
C ILE A 35 -4.99 -11.35 17.65
N GLN A 36 -4.91 -11.22 16.32
CA GLN A 36 -5.75 -10.30 15.56
C GLN A 36 -7.21 -10.74 15.56
N ASP A 37 -8.14 -9.79 15.57
CA ASP A 37 -9.58 -10.08 15.54
C ASP A 37 -10.04 -10.72 14.22
N THR A 38 -9.36 -10.42 13.11
CA THR A 38 -9.72 -10.89 11.76
C THR A 38 -8.52 -11.47 11.03
N GLY A 39 -8.71 -12.62 10.37
CA GLY A 39 -7.66 -13.30 9.61
C GLY A 39 -7.34 -12.67 8.25
N ASN A 40 -8.24 -11.86 7.70
CA ASN A 40 -8.11 -11.29 6.36
C ASN A 40 -7.46 -9.88 6.37
N ASN A 41 -6.33 -9.73 7.05
CA ASN A 41 -5.58 -8.48 7.07
C ASN A 41 -4.32 -8.59 6.19
N TYR A 42 -4.32 -7.91 5.05
CA TYR A 42 -3.22 -7.93 4.10
C TYR A 42 -2.72 -6.52 3.81
N THR A 43 -1.40 -6.36 3.77
CA THR A 43 -0.75 -5.15 3.29
C THR A 43 -0.11 -5.44 1.94
N ARG A 44 -0.50 -4.69 0.91
CA ARG A 44 0.09 -4.82 -0.43
C ARG A 44 1.31 -3.92 -0.54
N PHE A 45 2.47 -4.52 -0.82
CA PHE A 45 3.72 -3.80 -1.09
C PHE A 45 4.01 -3.74 -2.60
N ILE A 46 4.78 -2.74 -3.00
CA ILE A 46 5.37 -2.63 -4.34
C ILE A 46 6.89 -2.60 -4.20
N CYS A 47 7.58 -3.36 -5.03
CA CYS A 47 9.03 -3.26 -5.17
C CYS A 47 9.33 -2.21 -6.24
N ILE A 48 10.24 -1.29 -5.96
CA ILE A 48 10.63 -0.20 -6.87
C ILE A 48 12.11 -0.30 -7.17
N CYS A 49 12.44 -0.15 -8.45
CA CYS A 49 13.81 -0.05 -8.94
C CYS A 49 14.02 1.31 -9.64
N LYS A 50 15.28 1.71 -9.77
CA LYS A 50 15.64 2.98 -10.43
C LYS A 50 15.44 2.91 -11.94
N ASP A 51 15.88 1.81 -12.54
CA ASP A 51 15.83 1.59 -13.97
C ASP A 51 14.60 0.73 -14.31
N LEU A 52 14.03 0.94 -15.51
CA LEU A 52 12.84 0.20 -15.92
C LEU A 52 13.17 -1.30 -16.07
N GLU A 53 12.53 -2.12 -15.24
CA GLU A 53 12.59 -3.57 -15.33
C GLU A 53 11.20 -4.15 -15.55
N VAL A 54 11.02 -4.90 -16.63
CA VAL A 54 9.80 -5.65 -16.90
C VAL A 54 10.07 -7.12 -16.64
N TYR A 55 9.54 -7.63 -15.53
CA TYR A 55 9.68 -9.02 -15.15
C TYR A 55 8.91 -9.93 -16.13
N PRO A 56 9.47 -11.10 -16.50
CA PRO A 56 8.72 -12.09 -17.27
C PRO A 56 7.40 -12.45 -16.58
N GLY A 57 6.29 -12.33 -17.32
CA GLY A 57 4.94 -12.58 -16.79
C GLY A 57 4.29 -11.39 -16.08
N ALA A 58 4.87 -10.18 -16.14
CA ALA A 58 4.20 -8.97 -15.67
C ALA A 58 2.88 -8.75 -16.44
N ASP A 59 1.77 -8.71 -15.70
CA ASP A 59 0.39 -8.61 -16.21
C ASP A 59 -0.35 -7.38 -15.68
N LYS A 60 0.37 -6.51 -14.97
CA LYS A 60 -0.19 -5.37 -14.26
C LYS A 60 0.64 -4.12 -14.48
N THR A 61 -0.04 -3.05 -14.83
CA THR A 61 0.55 -1.73 -15.05
C THR A 61 -0.10 -0.74 -14.10
N SER A 62 0.71 0.01 -13.37
CA SER A 62 0.25 1.15 -12.58
C SER A 62 0.53 2.44 -13.35
N LEU A 63 -0.46 3.32 -13.45
CA LEU A 63 -0.32 4.59 -14.18
C LEU A 63 -0.65 5.76 -13.26
N MET A 64 0.10 6.85 -13.43
CA MET A 64 -0.18 8.13 -12.79
C MET A 64 -0.40 9.18 -13.86
N MET A 65 -1.56 9.83 -13.86
CA MET A 65 -1.89 10.84 -14.87
C MET A 65 -2.71 11.99 -14.27
N THR A 66 -2.47 13.19 -14.79
CA THR A 66 -3.28 14.38 -14.49
C THR A 66 -4.29 14.58 -15.60
N LEU A 67 -5.55 14.84 -15.23
CA LEU A 67 -6.64 15.07 -16.17
C LEU A 67 -7.07 16.53 -16.14
N PRO A 68 -7.52 17.11 -17.27
CA PRO A 68 -8.17 18.42 -17.25
C PRO A 68 -9.37 18.41 -16.29
N HIS A 69 -9.56 19.51 -15.56
CA HIS A 69 -10.72 19.66 -14.68
C HIS A 69 -11.96 20.10 -15.48
N GLU A 70 -12.50 19.19 -16.28
CA GLU A 70 -13.70 19.41 -17.08
C GLU A 70 -14.66 18.20 -17.01
N PRO A 71 -15.98 18.43 -17.20
CA PRO A 71 -16.95 17.36 -17.22
C PRO A 71 -16.60 16.26 -18.23
N GLY A 72 -16.58 15.01 -17.76
CA GLY A 72 -16.34 13.84 -18.62
C GLY A 72 -14.86 13.46 -18.81
N ALA A 73 -13.89 14.23 -18.30
CA ALA A 73 -12.46 13.94 -18.47
C ALA A 73 -12.07 12.54 -17.97
N LEU A 74 -12.48 12.16 -16.76
CA LEU A 74 -12.23 10.82 -16.22
C LEU A 74 -13.00 9.74 -16.99
N TYR A 75 -14.26 10.00 -17.32
CA TYR A 75 -15.10 9.06 -18.08
C TYR A 75 -14.46 8.70 -19.43
N ASN A 76 -13.94 9.69 -20.16
CA ASN A 76 -13.31 9.48 -21.46
C ASN A 76 -12.12 8.50 -21.39
N ILE A 77 -11.42 8.44 -20.25
CA ILE A 77 -10.31 7.51 -20.03
C ILE A 77 -10.80 6.14 -19.61
N LEU A 78 -11.76 6.07 -18.68
CA LEU A 78 -12.38 4.82 -18.27
C LEU A 78 -13.04 4.09 -19.46
N ALA A 79 -13.69 4.85 -20.34
CA ALA A 79 -14.29 4.34 -21.57
C ALA A 79 -13.25 3.72 -22.51
N ARG A 80 -12.02 4.28 -22.57
CA ARG A 80 -10.92 3.69 -23.36
C ARG A 80 -10.43 2.38 -22.73
N PHE A 81 -10.21 2.33 -21.42
CA PHE A 81 -9.82 1.07 -20.76
C PHE A 81 -10.86 -0.02 -21.01
N PHE A 82 -12.15 0.30 -20.89
CA PHE A 82 -13.24 -0.60 -21.21
C PHE A 82 -13.23 -1.05 -22.68
N ALA A 83 -13.04 -0.12 -23.63
CA ALA A 83 -13.00 -0.45 -25.06
C ALA A 83 -11.86 -1.41 -25.45
N TYR A 84 -10.78 -1.45 -24.66
CA TYR A 84 -9.67 -2.38 -24.84
C TYR A 84 -9.74 -3.61 -23.92
N ASP A 85 -10.85 -3.82 -23.22
CA ASP A 85 -11.05 -4.92 -22.26
C ASP A 85 -9.97 -4.96 -21.15
N ILE A 86 -9.52 -3.77 -20.72
CA ILE A 86 -8.53 -3.62 -19.65
C ILE A 86 -9.25 -3.49 -18.31
N ASN A 87 -9.08 -4.49 -17.45
CA ASN A 87 -9.63 -4.49 -16.11
C ASN A 87 -8.84 -3.55 -15.17
N LEU A 88 -9.53 -2.61 -14.52
CA LEU A 88 -8.94 -1.72 -13.52
C LEU A 88 -8.97 -2.35 -12.14
N LEU A 89 -7.80 -2.45 -11.51
CA LEU A 89 -7.67 -3.01 -10.15
C LEU A 89 -7.64 -1.92 -9.06
N LYS A 90 -7.38 -0.67 -9.44
CA LYS A 90 -7.30 0.47 -8.53
C LYS A 90 -7.67 1.74 -9.29
N LEU A 91 -8.33 2.66 -8.60
CA LEU A 91 -8.61 4.01 -9.09
C LEU A 91 -8.66 4.95 -7.90
N GLU A 92 -7.66 5.82 -7.77
CA GLU A 92 -7.58 6.79 -6.67
C GLU A 92 -7.25 8.18 -7.21
N SER A 93 -7.98 9.20 -6.77
CA SER A 93 -7.65 10.59 -7.03
C SER A 93 -6.90 11.23 -5.85
N ARG A 94 -5.99 12.15 -6.16
CA ARG A 94 -5.29 12.99 -5.20
C ARG A 94 -5.32 14.44 -5.70
N PRO A 95 -5.64 15.42 -4.85
CA PRO A 95 -5.56 16.82 -5.24
C PRO A 95 -4.11 17.23 -5.46
N LEU A 96 -3.86 18.06 -6.47
CA LEU A 96 -2.54 18.66 -6.69
C LEU A 96 -2.35 19.86 -5.75
N LYS A 97 -1.24 19.89 -5.01
CA LYS A 97 -1.01 20.89 -3.94
C LYS A 97 -0.94 22.34 -4.43
N ASP A 98 -0.58 22.57 -5.70
CA ASP A 98 -0.30 23.90 -6.25
C ASP A 98 -1.23 24.29 -7.41
N ARG A 99 -2.36 23.57 -7.58
CA ARG A 99 -3.33 23.81 -8.64
C ARG A 99 -4.74 23.64 -8.12
N ASP A 100 -5.54 24.70 -8.23
CA ASP A 100 -6.93 24.66 -7.79
C ASP A 100 -7.74 23.71 -8.65
N PHE A 101 -8.46 22.80 -7.98
CA PHE A 101 -9.38 21.83 -8.59
C PHE A 101 -8.76 20.84 -9.59
N GLU A 102 -7.44 20.79 -9.75
CA GLU A 102 -6.79 19.74 -10.53
C GLU A 102 -6.48 18.49 -9.70
N PHE A 103 -6.72 17.33 -10.30
CA PHE A 103 -6.53 16.03 -9.66
C PHE A 103 -5.54 15.18 -10.45
N MET A 104 -4.69 14.49 -9.70
CA MET A 104 -3.89 13.39 -10.18
C MET A 104 -4.60 12.08 -9.90
N PHE A 105 -4.64 11.19 -10.88
CA PHE A 105 -5.27 9.89 -10.80
C PHE A 105 -4.21 8.79 -10.85
N TYR A 106 -4.37 7.81 -9.97
CA TYR A 106 -3.61 6.56 -9.93
C TYR A 106 -4.51 5.42 -10.38
N PHE A 107 -4.15 4.78 -11.50
CA PHE A 107 -4.79 3.60 -12.05
C PHE A 107 -3.92 2.37 -11.75
#